data_AF-A0A7K7QRK3-F1
#
_entry.id   AF-A0A7K7QRK3-F1
#
_cell.length_a   1.000
_cell.length_b   1.000
_cell.length_c   1.000
_cell.angle_alpha   90.00
_cell.angle_beta   90.00
_cell.angle_gamma   90.00
#
_symmetry.space_group_name_H-M   'P 1'
#
loop_
_entity.id
_entity.type
_entity.pdbx_description
1 polymer ?
#
loop_
_entity_poly.entity_id
_entity_poly.type
_entity_poly.pdbx_seq_one_letter_code
_entity_poly.pdbx_strand_id
1 'polypeptide(L)'
;QDREKSQLYTQDSSKEENSAELWLSEDEEEARDNDEYVTDDVSSQSLHILSTSVPSSAEPGVVIRCPICMDYYSEIVQSGRLMVATMCGHMFCSACLPVALETTGMCPTCREELDVEMYFPIYL
;
A
#
# COMPACT_ATOMS: atom_id res chain seq x y z
N GLN A 1 5.94 -56.56 13.10
CA GLN A 1 7.17 -56.10 12.43
C GLN A 1 7.01 -54.61 12.14
N ASP A 2 6.87 -53.75 13.16
CA ASP A 2 7.87 -53.32 14.14
C ASP A 2 9.11 -52.72 13.46
N ARG A 3 9.18 -51.39 13.39
CA ARG A 3 10.44 -50.68 13.64
C ARG A 3 10.15 -49.26 14.11
N GLU A 4 10.57 -49.05 15.35
CA GLU A 4 10.20 -47.97 16.25
C GLU A 4 10.98 -46.67 16.03
N LYS A 5 10.38 -45.62 16.61
CA LYS A 5 10.98 -44.32 16.96
C LYS A 5 12.33 -44.52 17.69
N SER A 6 13.27 -43.61 17.43
CA SER A 6 14.36 -43.35 18.39
C SER A 6 14.48 -41.84 18.59
N GLN A 7 14.06 -41.41 19.78
CA GLN A 7 14.46 -40.15 20.41
C GLN A 7 15.88 -40.35 20.94
N LEU A 8 16.76 -39.33 20.87
CA LEU A 8 17.64 -38.99 21.98
C LEU A 8 18.33 -37.63 21.79
N TYR A 9 18.48 -37.01 22.94
CA TYR A 9 18.82 -35.63 23.26
C TYR A 9 20.28 -35.57 23.69
N THR A 10 21.06 -34.56 23.31
CA THR A 10 22.19 -34.06 24.09
C THR A 10 22.46 -32.59 23.77
N GLN A 11 22.33 -31.74 24.79
CA GLN A 11 22.87 -30.39 24.90
C GLN A 11 24.40 -30.44 25.07
N ASP A 12 25.12 -29.37 24.69
CA ASP A 12 26.15 -28.64 25.49
C ASP A 12 26.88 -27.63 24.55
N SER A 13 26.68 -26.31 24.70
CA SER A 13 27.59 -25.33 25.36
C SER A 13 28.90 -25.07 24.59
N SER A 14 29.21 -23.86 24.12
CA SER A 14 29.92 -22.79 24.87
C SER A 14 30.01 -21.55 23.94
N LYS A 15 29.47 -20.37 24.27
CA LYS A 15 30.00 -19.26 25.10
C LYS A 15 31.24 -18.53 24.54
N GLU A 16 31.16 -17.19 24.64
CA GLU A 16 32.22 -16.15 24.81
C GLU A 16 31.89 -14.95 23.89
N GLU A 17 31.18 -13.92 24.35
CA GLU A 17 31.56 -12.86 25.32
C GLU A 17 32.74 -11.98 24.86
N ASN A 18 32.43 -10.73 24.54
CA ASN A 18 33.34 -9.58 24.51
C ASN A 18 32.43 -8.32 24.51
N SER A 19 32.08 -7.61 25.59
CA SER A 19 32.80 -7.09 26.77
C SER A 19 34.01 -6.22 26.38
N ALA A 20 33.78 -4.96 26.00
CA ALA A 20 33.92 -3.76 26.86
C ALA A 20 35.41 -3.32 26.94
N GLU A 21 35.87 -2.08 26.85
CA GLU A 21 35.38 -0.71 27.02
C GLU A 21 36.37 0.25 26.30
N LEU A 22 36.02 1.54 26.12
CA LEU A 22 36.67 2.70 26.78
C LEU A 22 36.49 4.03 26.01
N TRP A 23 35.67 4.92 26.61
CA TRP A 23 35.91 6.33 27.04
C TRP A 23 37.13 7.08 26.45
N LEU A 24 37.19 8.39 26.18
CA LEU A 24 36.38 9.62 26.27
C LEU A 24 37.20 10.70 25.53
N SER A 25 36.58 11.78 25.06
CA SER A 25 37.10 13.15 25.28
C SER A 25 35.96 14.14 25.13
N GLU A 26 35.83 14.95 26.17
CA GLU A 26 34.91 16.07 26.34
C GLU A 26 35.28 17.27 25.44
N ASP A 27 34.55 18.38 25.67
CA ASP A 27 34.76 19.75 25.21
C ASP A 27 33.96 20.15 23.96
N GLU A 28 33.18 21.23 23.89
CA GLU A 28 32.84 22.33 24.79
C GLU A 28 31.59 23.03 24.18
N GLU A 29 31.00 23.91 24.97
CA GLU A 29 29.73 24.63 24.83
C GLU A 29 29.54 25.45 23.53
N GLU A 30 28.27 25.75 23.19
CA GLU A 30 27.80 27.14 23.05
C GLU A 30 26.30 27.17 22.69
N ALA A 31 25.57 28.02 23.40
CA ALA A 31 24.13 28.20 23.30
C ALA A 31 23.76 29.05 22.07
N ARG A 32 22.78 28.59 21.29
CA ARG A 32 21.99 29.45 20.40
C ARG A 32 20.52 29.14 20.55
N ASP A 33 19.91 29.96 21.40
CA ASP A 33 18.48 30.24 21.46
C ASP A 33 18.01 30.78 20.09
N ASN A 34 17.10 30.06 19.43
CA ASN A 34 16.33 30.61 18.32
C ASN A 34 14.97 29.91 18.26
N ASP A 35 14.05 30.40 19.08
CA ASP A 35 12.61 30.15 18.95
C ASP A 35 12.08 30.81 17.68
N GLU A 36 11.84 30.02 16.63
CA GLU A 36 11.02 30.44 15.49
C GLU A 36 9.98 29.35 15.18
N TYR A 37 8.81 29.50 15.79
CA TYR A 37 7.63 28.70 15.50
C TYR A 37 7.03 29.15 14.17
N VAL A 38 7.41 28.47 13.08
CA VAL A 38 6.74 28.58 11.78
C VAL A 38 5.88 27.33 11.59
N THR A 39 4.57 27.55 11.56
CA THR A 39 3.60 26.53 11.19
C THR A 39 3.67 26.32 9.68
N ASP A 40 4.42 25.33 9.23
CA ASP A 40 4.33 24.86 7.84
C ASP A 40 3.11 23.97 7.68
N ASP A 41 2.04 24.61 7.20
CA ASP A 41 0.89 23.99 6.58
C ASP A 41 1.37 22.99 5.51
N VAL A 42 1.26 21.69 5.81
CA VAL A 42 1.58 20.61 4.87
C VAL A 42 0.57 20.63 3.73
N SER A 43 0.98 21.37 2.70
CA SER A 43 0.35 21.45 1.40
C SER A 43 0.04 20.04 0.89
N SER A 44 -1.24 19.74 0.89
CA SER A 44 -1.80 18.50 0.39
C SER A 44 -1.46 18.34 -1.08
N GLN A 45 -0.73 17.27 -1.39
CA GLN A 45 -0.74 16.50 -2.64
C GLN A 45 -1.18 17.28 -3.89
N SER A 46 -0.19 17.74 -4.67
CA SER A 46 -0.39 18.27 -6.01
C SER A 46 -1.01 17.21 -6.93
N LEU A 47 -2.33 17.31 -7.15
CA LEU A 47 -2.99 16.75 -8.33
C LEU A 47 -2.55 17.56 -9.54
N HIS A 48 -1.49 17.14 -10.23
CA HIS A 48 -1.14 17.71 -11.53
C HIS A 48 -2.16 17.24 -12.58
N ILE A 49 -3.28 17.94 -12.66
CA ILE A 49 -4.18 17.91 -13.81
C ILE A 49 -3.46 18.65 -14.93
N LEU A 50 -3.04 17.91 -15.96
CA LEU A 50 -2.51 18.49 -17.19
C LEU A 50 -3.68 19.15 -17.93
N SER A 51 -3.91 20.41 -17.61
CA SER A 51 -4.96 21.25 -18.18
C SER A 51 -4.67 21.58 -19.64
N THR A 52 -5.07 20.70 -20.57
CA THR A 52 -5.40 21.15 -21.93
C THR A 52 -6.73 21.88 -21.87
N SER A 53 -6.66 23.20 -21.92
CA SER A 53 -7.79 24.11 -21.88
C SER A 53 -8.79 23.86 -23.01
N VAL A 54 -10.03 23.51 -22.65
CA VAL A 54 -11.23 23.76 -23.46
C VAL A 54 -12.34 24.24 -22.51
N PRO A 55 -12.86 25.48 -22.66
CA PRO A 55 -13.96 25.95 -21.84
C PRO A 55 -15.28 25.58 -22.51
N SER A 56 -16.09 24.75 -21.86
CA SER A 56 -17.53 24.77 -22.09
C SER A 56 -18.23 24.21 -20.86
N SER A 57 -19.30 24.88 -20.47
CA SER A 57 -20.12 24.66 -19.29
C SER A 57 -20.68 23.24 -19.21
N ALA A 58 -19.86 22.28 -18.80
CA ALA A 58 -20.25 20.97 -18.34
C ALA A 58 -19.45 20.71 -17.06
N GLU A 59 -20.16 20.44 -15.96
CA GLU A 59 -19.56 19.85 -14.77
C GLU A 59 -18.63 18.71 -15.25
N PRO A 60 -17.35 18.66 -14.82
CA PRO A 60 -16.47 17.58 -15.25
C PRO A 60 -17.09 16.25 -14.82
N GLY A 61 -17.62 15.51 -15.80
CA GLY A 61 -18.22 14.21 -15.57
C GLY A 61 -17.19 13.28 -14.92
N VAL A 62 -17.63 12.49 -13.94
CA VAL A 62 -16.77 11.50 -13.30
C VAL A 62 -16.40 10.44 -14.33
N VAL A 63 -15.10 10.36 -14.65
CA VAL A 63 -14.57 9.34 -15.56
C VAL A 63 -14.24 8.09 -14.76
N ILE A 64 -14.94 7.00 -15.05
CA ILE A 64 -14.74 5.71 -14.38
C ILE A 64 -13.84 4.84 -15.25
N ARG A 65 -12.72 4.40 -14.68
CA ARG A 65 -11.74 3.51 -15.33
C ARG A 65 -11.17 2.52 -14.33
N CYS A 66 -10.70 1.37 -14.81
CA CYS A 66 -9.92 0.47 -13.98
C CYS A 66 -8.47 0.97 -13.89
N PRO A 67 -7.90 1.18 -12.70
CA PRO A 67 -6.53 1.71 -12.57
C PRO A 67 -5.44 0.69 -12.96
N ILE A 68 -5.79 -0.59 -13.14
CA ILE A 68 -4.83 -1.66 -13.48
C ILE A 68 -4.66 -1.78 -14.98
N CYS A 69 -5.75 -2.00 -15.73
CA CYS A 69 -5.69 -2.11 -17.20
C CYS A 69 -5.86 -0.79 -17.93
N MET A 70 -6.22 0.29 -17.21
CA MET A 70 -6.50 1.62 -17.75
C MET A 70 -7.72 1.73 -18.66
N ASP A 71 -8.49 0.65 -18.83
CA ASP A 71 -9.73 0.66 -19.61
C ASP A 71 -10.81 1.50 -18.93
N TYR A 72 -11.59 2.23 -19.74
CA TYR A 72 -12.77 2.98 -19.30
C TYR A 72 -13.98 2.08 -19.11
N TYR A 73 -14.99 2.56 -18.36
CA TYR A 73 -16.25 1.83 -18.13
C TYR A 73 -16.85 1.26 -19.43
N SER A 74 -16.88 2.06 -20.50
CA SER A 74 -17.40 1.65 -21.81
C SER A 74 -16.68 0.44 -22.40
N GLU A 75 -15.36 0.40 -22.30
CA GLU A 75 -14.51 -0.69 -22.83
C GLU A 75 -14.64 -1.95 -21.96
N ILE A 76 -14.75 -1.76 -20.65
CA ILE A 76 -14.96 -2.84 -19.69
C ILE A 76 -16.28 -3.55 -19.96
N VAL A 77 -17.40 -2.83 -20.08
CA VAL A 77 -18.71 -3.44 -20.35
C VAL A 77 -18.81 -4.02 -21.76
N GLN A 78 -18.21 -3.37 -22.76
CA GLN A 78 -18.22 -3.86 -24.14
C GLN A 78 -17.44 -5.17 -24.31
N SER A 79 -16.43 -5.40 -23.47
CA SER A 79 -15.70 -6.68 -23.41
C SER A 79 -16.37 -7.73 -22.50
N GLY A 80 -17.55 -7.45 -21.95
CA GLY A 80 -18.29 -8.37 -21.08
C GLY A 80 -17.74 -8.49 -19.65
N ARG A 81 -16.80 -7.60 -19.27
CA ARG A 81 -16.31 -7.50 -17.89
C ARG A 81 -17.23 -6.60 -17.07
N LEU A 82 -17.15 -6.73 -15.75
CA LEU A 82 -17.92 -5.90 -14.82
C LEU A 82 -16.99 -4.92 -14.11
N MET A 83 -17.54 -3.77 -13.70
CA MET A 83 -16.91 -2.98 -12.64
C MET A 83 -17.21 -3.63 -11.30
N VAL A 84 -16.18 -3.70 -10.46
CA VAL A 84 -16.27 -4.19 -9.08
C VAL A 84 -15.76 -3.12 -8.13
N ALA A 85 -16.40 -3.04 -6.96
CA ALA A 85 -15.96 -2.21 -5.85
C ALA A 85 -15.57 -3.11 -4.68
N THR A 86 -14.48 -2.76 -4.01
CA THR A 86 -14.05 -3.41 -2.76
C THR A 86 -14.79 -2.79 -1.57
N MET A 87 -14.83 -3.47 -0.43
CA MET A 87 -15.40 -2.91 0.82
C MET A 87 -14.67 -1.64 1.29
N CYS A 88 -13.39 -1.50 0.99
CA CYS A 88 -12.61 -0.30 1.24
C CYS A 88 -12.89 0.85 0.22
N GLY A 89 -13.83 0.67 -0.71
CA GLY A 89 -14.31 1.72 -1.62
C GLY A 89 -13.53 1.91 -2.93
N HIS A 90 -12.54 1.06 -3.23
CA HIS A 90 -11.75 1.18 -4.45
C HIS A 90 -12.34 0.35 -5.60
N MET A 91 -12.27 0.87 -6.82
CA MET A 91 -12.94 0.31 -7.99
C MET A 91 -11.95 -0.27 -8.99
N PHE A 92 -12.28 -1.44 -9.55
CA PHE A 92 -11.47 -2.16 -10.53
C PHE A 92 -12.39 -2.89 -11.53
N CYS A 93 -11.84 -3.48 -12.60
CA CYS A 93 -12.60 -4.40 -13.43
C CYS A 93 -12.51 -5.84 -12.89
N SER A 94 -13.52 -6.65 -13.19
CA SER A 94 -13.66 -8.04 -12.73
C SER A 94 -12.55 -8.97 -13.22
N ALA A 95 -11.77 -8.57 -14.23
CA ALA A 95 -10.63 -9.34 -14.72
C ALA A 95 -9.33 -9.01 -13.97
N CYS A 96 -9.17 -7.77 -13.49
CA CYS A 96 -7.90 -7.31 -12.92
C CYS A 96 -7.82 -7.51 -11.40
N LEU A 97 -8.90 -7.26 -10.67
CA LEU A 97 -8.87 -7.36 -9.21
C LEU A 97 -8.50 -8.77 -8.71
N PRO A 98 -9.09 -9.87 -9.23
CA PRO A 98 -8.76 -11.21 -8.76
C PRO A 98 -7.27 -11.55 -8.91
N VAL A 99 -6.68 -11.22 -10.06
CA VAL A 99 -5.24 -11.45 -10.34
C VAL A 99 -4.35 -10.67 -9.37
N ALA A 100 -4.74 -9.45 -9.01
CA ALA A 100 -4.00 -8.66 -8.03
C ALA A 100 -4.07 -9.30 -6.63
N LEU A 101 -5.25 -9.78 -6.23
CA LEU A 101 -5.45 -10.45 -4.94
C LEU A 101 -4.69 -11.78 -4.85
N GLU A 102 -4.58 -12.53 -5.93
CA GLU A 102 -3.74 -13.75 -5.97
C GLU A 102 -2.27 -13.48 -5.65
N THR A 103 -1.79 -12.27 -5.92
CA THR A 103 -0.38 -11.89 -5.71
C THR A 103 -0.13 -11.35 -4.30
N THR A 104 -1.04 -10.50 -3.78
CA THR A 104 -0.80 -9.75 -2.54
C THR A 104 -1.84 -9.93 -1.44
N GLY A 105 -3.05 -10.37 -1.76
CA GLY A 105 -4.18 -10.37 -0.80
C GLY A 105 -4.57 -8.98 -0.28
N MET A 106 -4.19 -7.91 -1.00
CA MET A 106 -4.39 -6.53 -0.56
C MET A 106 -4.99 -5.67 -1.66
N CYS A 107 -5.73 -4.63 -1.28
CA CYS A 107 -6.23 -3.62 -2.20
C CYS A 107 -5.07 -2.97 -2.96
N PRO A 108 -5.07 -2.97 -4.31
CA PRO A 108 -4.03 -2.32 -5.10
C PRO A 108 -3.90 -0.81 -4.87
N THR A 109 -4.93 -0.16 -4.31
CA THR A 109 -4.95 1.28 -4.08
C THR A 109 -4.55 1.67 -2.66
N CYS A 110 -5.24 1.15 -1.62
CA CYS A 110 -4.98 1.53 -0.23
C CYS A 110 -4.22 0.49 0.60
N ARG A 111 -3.96 -0.69 0.05
CA ARG A 111 -3.29 -1.81 0.73
C ARG A 111 -4.02 -2.38 1.94
N GLU A 112 -5.30 -2.07 2.12
CA GLU A 112 -6.14 -2.78 3.08
C GLU A 112 -6.26 -4.25 2.66
N GLU A 113 -6.24 -5.17 3.63
CA GLU A 113 -6.40 -6.61 3.38
C GLU A 113 -7.76 -6.88 2.73
N LEU A 114 -7.76 -7.69 1.67
CA LEU A 114 -8.96 -8.03 0.92
C LEU A 114 -9.01 -9.53 0.69
N ASP A 115 -10.05 -10.15 1.24
CA ASP A 115 -10.41 -11.52 0.89
C ASP A 115 -11.25 -11.54 -0.38
N VAL A 116 -11.35 -12.70 -1.02
CA VAL A 116 -12.11 -12.90 -2.26
C VAL A 116 -13.60 -12.58 -2.15
N GLU A 117 -14.14 -12.51 -0.93
CA GLU A 117 -15.54 -12.16 -0.66
C GLU A 117 -15.75 -10.67 -0.35
N MET A 118 -14.68 -9.88 -0.25
CA MET A 118 -14.72 -8.44 0.13
C MET A 118 -14.85 -7.49 -1.07
N TYR A 119 -15.32 -7.97 -2.22
CA TYR A 119 -15.64 -7.12 -3.36
C TYR A 119 -16.90 -7.60 -4.09
N PHE A 120 -17.61 -6.66 -4.70
CA PHE A 120 -18.89 -6.92 -5.33
C PHE A 120 -19.02 -6.16 -6.66
N PRO A 121 -19.73 -6.73 -7.66
CA PRO A 121 -20.03 -6.02 -8.88
C PRO A 121 -20.94 -4.82 -8.61
N ILE A 122 -20.73 -3.76 -9.37
CA ILE A 122 -21.56 -2.56 -9.35
C ILE A 122 -22.15 -2.32 -10.72
N TYR A 123 -23.37 -1.77 -10.74
CA TYR A 123 -24.11 -1.45 -11.96
C TYR A 123 -24.45 0.03 -11.93
N LEU A 124 -24.01 0.76 -12.97
CA LEU A 124 -24.09 2.22 -13.09
C LEU A 124 -24.96 2.61 -14.29
#